data_AF-A0A1H9UGK1-F1
#
_entry.id   AF-A0A1H9UGK1-F1
#
_cell.length_a   1.000
_cell.length_b   1.000
_cell.length_c   1.000
_cell.angle_alpha   90.00
_cell.angle_beta   90.00
_cell.angle_gamma   90.00
#
_symmetry.space_group_name_H-M   'P 1'
#
loop_
_entity.id
_entity.type
_entity.pdbx_description
1 polymer ?
#
loop_
_entity_poly.entity_id
_entity_poly.type
_entity_poly.pdbx_seq_one_letter_code
_entity_poly.pdbx_strand_id
1 'polypeptide(L)'
;MTSDPEERRRRGLAAQNAMEFVGPALEALRSEYQVAHMKLCVDDPTATDKMIKLAVAQRVINAVEGHIKAAMADGAFAMSEKARADEIAKLPEAKRRWI
;
A
#
# COMPACT_ATOMS: atom_id res chain seq x y z
N MET A 1 13.67 5.05 -11.99
CA MET A 1 12.25 5.32 -12.29
C MET A 1 11.88 6.64 -11.64
N THR A 2 12.14 7.75 -12.29
CA THR A 2 11.66 9.08 -11.87
C THR A 2 10.29 9.29 -12.48
N SER A 3 9.25 8.76 -11.84
CA SER A 3 7.87 9.08 -12.22
C SER A 3 7.58 10.54 -11.90
N ASP A 4 7.03 11.25 -12.88
CA ASP A 4 6.49 12.62 -12.77
C ASP A 4 5.70 12.81 -11.45
N PRO A 5 5.95 13.88 -10.66
CA PRO A 5 5.18 14.18 -9.44
C PRO A 5 3.66 14.17 -9.61
N GLU A 6 3.13 14.61 -10.77
CA GLU A 6 1.69 14.56 -11.01
C GLU A 6 1.17 13.13 -11.14
N GLU A 7 1.95 12.27 -11.81
CA GLU A 7 1.64 10.85 -11.95
C GLU A 7 1.71 10.12 -10.60
N ARG A 8 2.70 10.43 -9.75
CA ARG A 8 2.80 9.89 -8.39
C ARG A 8 1.56 10.25 -7.56
N ARG A 9 1.12 11.51 -7.61
CA ARG A 9 -0.11 11.96 -6.96
C ARG A 9 -1.35 11.23 -7.47
N ARG A 10 -1.50 11.14 -8.80
CA ARG A 10 -2.64 10.46 -9.44
C ARG A 10 -2.72 9.00 -9.03
N ARG A 11 -1.58 8.30 -9.00
CA ARG A 11 -1.49 6.91 -8.54
C ARG A 11 -1.83 6.76 -7.06
N GLY A 12 -1.37 7.66 -6.20
CA GLY A 12 -1.71 7.62 -4.77
C GLY A 12 -3.21 7.78 -4.52
N LEU A 13 -3.88 8.71 -5.22
CA LEU A 13 -5.33 8.88 -5.17
C LEU A 13 -6.07 7.64 -5.67
N ALA A 14 -5.64 7.06 -6.79
CA ALA A 14 -6.22 5.82 -7.31
C ALA A 14 -6.04 4.65 -6.32
N ALA A 15 -4.88 4.56 -5.67
CA ALA A 15 -4.59 3.55 -4.66
C ALA A 15 -5.47 3.73 -3.40
N GLN A 16 -5.70 4.97 -2.97
CA GLN A 16 -6.59 5.28 -1.85
C GLN A 16 -8.03 4.84 -2.15
N ASN A 17 -8.55 5.20 -3.33
CA ASN A 17 -9.88 4.78 -3.76
C ASN A 17 -9.97 3.26 -3.87
N ALA A 18 -8.95 2.61 -4.47
CA ALA A 18 -8.91 1.16 -4.55
C ALA A 18 -8.99 0.52 -3.16
N MET A 19 -8.23 1.03 -2.18
CA MET A 19 -8.17 0.48 -0.82
C MET A 19 -9.50 0.58 -0.07
N GLU A 20 -10.34 1.56 -0.38
CA GLU A 20 -11.71 1.65 0.16
C GLU A 20 -12.55 0.42 -0.22
N PHE A 21 -12.42 -0.04 -1.47
CA PHE A 21 -13.17 -1.20 -1.98
C PHE A 21 -12.48 -2.53 -1.69
N VAL A 22 -11.16 -2.61 -1.88
CA VAL A 22 -10.43 -3.88 -1.75
C VAL A 22 -10.01 -4.19 -0.32
N GLY A 23 -9.90 -3.19 0.55
CA GLY A 23 -9.48 -3.37 1.95
C GLY A 23 -10.34 -4.40 2.69
N PRO A 24 -11.68 -4.28 2.69
CA PRO A 24 -12.56 -5.26 3.32
C PRO A 24 -12.41 -6.67 2.74
N ALA A 25 -12.22 -6.80 1.42
CA ALA A 25 -12.02 -8.08 0.76
C ALA A 25 -10.68 -8.73 1.12
N LEU A 26 -9.60 -7.94 1.21
CA LEU A 26 -8.28 -8.41 1.63
C LEU A 26 -8.33 -8.95 3.08
N GLU A 27 -9.05 -8.26 3.96
CA GLU A 27 -9.22 -8.69 5.36
C GLU A 27 -10.07 -9.96 5.48
N ALA A 28 -11.17 -10.04 4.72
CA ALA A 28 -11.99 -11.24 4.65
C ALA A 28 -11.17 -12.46 4.19
N LEU A 29 -10.40 -12.31 3.10
CA LEU A 29 -9.54 -13.37 2.58
C LEU A 29 -8.46 -13.75 3.59
N ARG A 30 -7.81 -12.77 4.24
CA ARG A 30 -6.80 -13.03 5.27
C ARG A 30 -7.37 -13.91 6.40
N SER A 31 -8.55 -13.55 6.90
CA SER A 31 -9.26 -14.32 7.93
C SER A 31 -9.57 -15.74 7.46
N GLU A 32 -10.13 -15.91 6.26
CA GLU A 32 -10.44 -17.23 5.68
C GLU A 32 -9.20 -18.12 5.58
N TYR A 33 -8.11 -17.60 5.02
CA TYR A 33 -6.86 -18.36 4.89
C TYR A 33 -6.22 -18.68 6.24
N GLN A 34 -6.35 -17.81 7.25
CA GLN A 34 -5.84 -18.07 8.60
C GLN A 34 -6.64 -19.18 9.28
N VAL A 35 -7.96 -19.15 9.20
CA VAL A 35 -8.84 -20.20 9.73
C VAL A 35 -8.56 -21.54 9.04
N ALA A 36 -8.45 -21.54 7.71
CA ALA A 36 -8.14 -22.75 6.95
C ALA A 36 -6.78 -23.34 7.33
N HIS A 37 -5.76 -22.49 7.53
CA HIS A 37 -4.43 -22.92 7.95
C HIS A 37 -4.47 -23.53 9.35
N MET A 38 -5.09 -22.85 10.32
CA MET A 38 -5.24 -23.39 11.67
C MET A 38 -5.97 -24.73 11.69
N LYS A 39 -7.07 -24.84 10.94
CA LYS A 39 -7.83 -26.08 10.84
C LYS A 39 -6.98 -27.22 10.26
N LEU A 40 -6.22 -26.94 9.20
CA LEU A 40 -5.36 -27.94 8.59
C LEU A 40 -4.22 -28.40 9.52
N CYS A 41 -3.64 -27.48 10.30
CA CYS A 41 -2.63 -27.82 11.30
C CYS A 41 -3.15 -28.78 12.39
N VAL A 42 -4.45 -28.71 12.71
CA VAL A 42 -5.09 -29.57 13.70
C VAL A 42 -5.55 -30.90 13.08
N ASP A 43 -6.21 -30.84 11.92
CA ASP A 43 -6.88 -32.00 11.30
C ASP A 43 -5.89 -32.93 10.58
N ASP A 44 -4.84 -32.38 9.95
CA ASP A 44 -3.84 -33.14 9.21
C ASP A 44 -2.46 -32.46 9.28
N PRO A 45 -1.70 -32.70 10.36
CA PRO A 45 -0.39 -32.09 10.56
C PRO A 45 0.66 -32.54 9.53
N THR A 46 0.38 -33.60 8.77
CA THR A 46 1.28 -34.13 7.75
C THR A 46 1.06 -33.52 6.37
N ALA A 47 -0.02 -32.76 6.18
CA ALA A 47 -0.34 -32.04 4.95
C ALA A 47 0.51 -30.76 4.74
N THR A 48 1.82 -30.87 4.90
CA THR A 48 2.76 -29.74 4.86
C THR A 48 2.67 -28.93 3.56
N ASP A 49 2.48 -29.58 2.40
CA ASP A 49 2.34 -28.88 1.11
C ASP A 49 1.11 -27.94 1.08
N LYS A 50 -0.02 -28.39 1.62
CA LYS A 50 -1.24 -27.58 1.71
C LYS A 50 -1.04 -26.40 2.67
N MET A 51 -0.36 -26.61 3.80
CA MET A 51 -0.01 -25.53 4.75
C MET A 51 0.88 -24.47 4.09
N ILE A 52 1.91 -24.90 3.35
CA ILE A 52 2.80 -24.01 2.60
C ILE A 52 1.99 -23.16 1.60
N LYS A 53 1.07 -23.77 0.85
CA LYS A 53 0.20 -23.04 -0.10
C LYS A 53 -0.66 -21.98 0.59
N LEU A 54 -1.25 -22.30 1.74
CA LEU A 54 -2.03 -21.34 2.54
C LEU A 54 -1.16 -20.19 3.07
N ALA A 55 0.06 -20.50 3.54
CA ALA A 55 1.01 -19.49 3.97
C ALA A 55 1.47 -18.57 2.81
N VAL A 56 1.68 -19.14 1.62
CA VAL A 56 2.00 -18.38 0.41
C VAL A 56 0.85 -17.45 0.03
N ALA A 57 -0.40 -17.93 0.06
CA ALA A 57 -1.57 -17.10 -0.21
C ALA A 57 -1.65 -15.89 0.74
N GLN A 58 -1.43 -16.09 2.04
CA GLN A 58 -1.37 -14.99 3.01
C GLN A 58 -0.24 -13.99 2.71
N ARG A 59 0.94 -14.48 2.31
CA ARG A 59 2.07 -13.61 1.92
C ARG A 59 1.71 -12.75 0.70
N VAL A 60 1.02 -13.32 -0.29
CA VAL A 60 0.58 -12.59 -1.49
C VAL A 60 -0.41 -11.50 -1.12
N ILE A 61 -1.41 -11.80 -0.27
CA ILE A 61 -2.38 -10.80 0.22
C ILE A 61 -1.65 -9.63 0.88
N ASN A 62 -0.70 -9.92 1.78
CA ASN A 62 0.06 -8.91 2.49
C ASN A 62 0.97 -8.08 1.55
N ALA A 63 1.56 -8.71 0.54
CA ALA A 63 2.38 -8.02 -0.46
C ALA A 63 1.54 -7.07 -1.32
N VAL A 64 0.37 -7.53 -1.80
CA VAL A 64 -0.55 -6.70 -2.58
C VAL A 64 -1.02 -5.49 -1.75
N GLU A 65 -1.46 -5.71 -0.51
CA GLU A 65 -1.84 -4.61 0.38
C GLU A 65 -0.67 -3.64 0.62
N GLY A 66 0.54 -4.18 0.84
CA GLY A 66 1.76 -3.39 1.01
C GLY A 66 2.08 -2.51 -0.21
N HIS A 67 1.93 -3.03 -1.42
CA HIS A 67 2.14 -2.26 -2.65
C HIS A 67 1.12 -1.13 -2.82
N ILE A 68 -0.15 -1.37 -2.48
CA ILE A 68 -1.21 -0.34 -2.52
C ILE A 68 -0.88 0.76 -1.51
N LYS A 69 -0.55 0.39 -0.27
CA LYS A 69 -0.16 1.35 0.78
C LYS A 69 1.09 2.15 0.41
N ALA A 70 2.08 1.52 -0.22
CA ALA A 70 3.27 2.20 -0.71
C ALA A 70 2.93 3.24 -1.79
N ALA A 71 2.03 2.91 -2.73
CA ALA A 71 1.56 3.86 -3.74
C ALA A 71 0.80 5.04 -3.11
N MET A 72 -0.01 4.80 -2.08
CA MET A 72 -0.68 5.85 -1.31
C MET A 72 0.32 6.79 -0.64
N ALA A 73 1.32 6.23 0.05
CA ALA A 73 2.35 6.99 0.75
C ALA A 73 3.19 7.83 -0.23
N ASP A 74 3.55 7.27 -1.38
CA ASP A 74 4.28 7.97 -2.43
C ASP A 74 3.49 9.16 -2.99
N GLY A 75 2.19 8.98 -3.24
CA GLY A 75 1.33 10.07 -3.69
C GLY A 75 1.11 11.16 -2.63
N ALA A 76 1.02 10.78 -1.34
CA ALA A 76 0.94 11.73 -0.24
C ALA A 76 2.23 12.58 -0.12
N PHE A 77 3.40 11.95 -0.29
CA PHE A 77 4.68 12.65 -0.34
C PHE A 77 4.75 13.61 -1.54
N ALA A 78 4.33 13.18 -2.73
CA ALA A 78 4.29 14.06 -3.89
C ALA A 78 3.36 15.29 -3.69
N MET A 79 2.26 15.14 -2.94
CA MET A 79 1.41 16.28 -2.56
C MET A 79 2.09 17.24 -1.61
N SER A 80 2.81 16.75 -0.60
CA SER A 80 3.52 17.61 0.35
C SER A 80 4.69 18.35 -0.31
N GLU A 81 5.41 17.70 -1.24
CA GLU A 81 6.44 18.34 -2.06
C GLU A 81 5.85 19.49 -2.89
N LYS A 82 4.70 19.28 -3.54
CA LYS A 82 4.01 20.32 -4.31
C LYS A 82 3.56 21.48 -3.42
N ALA A 83 2.94 21.19 -2.28
CA ALA A 83 2.50 22.22 -1.35
C ALA A 83 3.67 23.08 -0.85
N ARG A 84 4.80 22.44 -0.51
CA ARG A 84 6.03 23.15 -0.11
C ARG A 84 6.59 24.01 -1.24
N ALA A 85 6.61 23.50 -2.47
CA ALA A 85 7.05 24.28 -3.63
C ALA A 85 6.17 25.52 -3.86
N ASP A 86 4.85 25.38 -3.73
CA ASP A 86 3.89 26.48 -3.86
C ASP A 86 4.05 27.52 -2.75
N GLU A 87 4.36 27.10 -1.52
CA GLU A 87 4.67 28.00 -0.41
C GLU A 87 5.96 28.81 -0.67
N ILE A 88 7.02 28.14 -1.14
CA ILE A 88 8.28 28.82 -1.50
C ILE A 88 8.05 29.80 -2.66
N ALA A 89 7.24 29.44 -3.65
CA ALA A 89 6.89 30.32 -4.78
C ALA A 89 6.11 31.57 -4.35
N LYS A 90 5.39 31.52 -3.22
CA LYS A 90 4.67 32.67 -2.65
C LYS A 90 5.55 33.57 -1.77
N LEU A 91 6.76 33.15 -1.40
CA LEU A 91 7.66 33.97 -0.60
C LEU A 91 8.20 35.16 -1.41
N PRO A 92 8.39 36.35 -0.81
CA PRO A 92 9.09 37.45 -1.45
C PRO A 92 10.50 37.06 -1.88
N GLU A 93 10.98 37.61 -3.00
CA GLU A 93 12.27 37.25 -3.61
C GLU A 93 13.46 37.37 -2.64
N ALA A 94 13.43 38.38 -1.76
CA ALA A 94 14.43 38.58 -0.71
C ALA A 94 14.51 37.43 0.31
N LYS A 95 13.41 36.71 0.56
CA LYS A 95 13.37 35.53 1.45
C LYS A 95 13.66 34.23 0.70
N ARG A 96 13.35 34.17 -0.59
CA ARG A 96 13.66 33.02 -1.47
C ARG A 96 15.17 32.79 -1.65
N ARG A 97 15.99 33.83 -1.58
CA ARG A 97 17.47 33.76 -1.72
C ARG A 97 18.19 32.99 -0.60
N TRP A 98 17.53 32.74 0.54
CA TRP A 98 18.14 32.16 1.74
C TRP A 98 17.60 30.76 2.09
N ILE A 99 16.80 30.17 1.20
CA ILE A 99 16.20 28.83 1.31
C ILE A 99 16.81 27.95 0.22
#